data_AF-A0A329UNI3-F1
#
_entry.id   AF-A0A329UNI3-F1
#
_cell.length_a   1.000
_cell.length_b   1.000
_cell.length_c   1.000
_cell.angle_alpha   90.00
_cell.angle_beta   90.00
_cell.angle_gamma   90.00
#
_symmetry.space_group_name_H-M   'P 1'
#
loop_
_entity.id
_entity.type
_entity.pdbx_description
1 polymer ?
#
loop_
_entity_poly.entity_id
_entity_poly.type
_entity_poly.pdbx_seq_one_letter_code
_entity_poly.pdbx_strand_id
1 'polypeptide(L)'
;MRTLLECYKILEEYPNGMTKDQFYRVARINKQHAKYLLDSGLVPCINTGKKTRKYHIATHDVITYLCDREDNPEKYKVPTGFYIGKSGCSKRHPDKPAAEIIRFNFTEPEKTGLYTLWEKLTVGYDDLLTTPVVSELTGYSAQSIQRWCNQKILVGFKIRGTLTIPRLAVVEFMSGDRATAIVRKSQRHLDLLRTYAQDCHEGAMTITY
;
A
#
# COMPACT_ATOMS: atom_id res chain seq x y z
N MET A 1 -30.72 18.18 -6.31
CA MET A 1 -31.22 18.90 -7.48
C MET A 1 -30.10 19.73 -8.08
N ARG A 2 -29.41 19.17 -9.07
CA ARG A 2 -28.63 19.95 -10.04
C ARG A 2 -29.53 21.00 -10.68
N THR A 3 -29.01 22.20 -10.83
CA THR A 3 -29.76 23.31 -11.43
C THR A 3 -29.75 23.20 -12.96
N LEU A 4 -30.79 23.71 -13.62
CA LEU A 4 -30.81 23.81 -15.08
C LEU A 4 -29.57 24.54 -15.62
N LEU A 5 -29.07 25.54 -14.87
CA LEU A 5 -27.86 26.27 -15.20
C LEU A 5 -26.61 25.38 -15.25
N GLU A 6 -26.49 24.40 -14.34
CA GLU A 6 -25.37 23.45 -14.36
C GLU A 6 -25.46 22.50 -15.57
N CYS A 7 -26.66 22.10 -15.98
CA CYS A 7 -26.86 21.28 -17.18
C CYS A 7 -26.48 22.05 -18.46
N TYR A 8 -26.89 23.31 -18.57
CA TYR A 8 -26.52 24.16 -19.72
C TYR A 8 -25.00 24.37 -19.82
N LYS A 9 -24.32 24.60 -18.69
CA LYS A 9 -22.85 24.73 -18.68
C LYS A 9 -22.15 23.48 -19.21
N ILE A 10 -22.65 22.30 -18.86
CA ILE A 10 -22.09 21.03 -19.35
C ILE A 10 -22.30 20.88 -20.87
N LEU A 11 -23.45 21.31 -21.40
CA LEU A 11 -23.72 21.31 -22.85
C LEU A 11 -22.81 22.28 -23.62
N GLU A 12 -22.60 23.48 -23.08
CA GLU A 12 -21.69 24.47 -23.67
C GLU A 12 -20.23 24.00 -23.67
N GLU A 13 -19.77 23.41 -22.57
CA GLU A 13 -18.37 22.96 -22.43
C GLU A 13 -18.09 21.70 -23.26
N TYR A 14 -19.09 20.83 -23.45
CA TYR A 14 -18.98 19.57 -24.17
C TYR A 14 -20.11 19.40 -25.21
N PRO A 15 -20.12 20.15 -26.31
CA PRO A 15 -21.23 20.10 -27.28
C PRO A 15 -21.30 18.77 -28.05
N ASN A 16 -20.14 18.14 -28.29
CA ASN A 16 -20.01 16.94 -29.13
C ASN A 16 -19.89 15.63 -28.33
N GLY A 17 -20.31 15.63 -27.07
CA GLY A 17 -20.04 14.50 -26.17
C GLY A 17 -18.70 14.61 -25.46
N MET A 18 -18.41 13.61 -24.62
CA MET A 18 -17.24 13.60 -23.76
C MET A 18 -16.63 12.20 -23.62
N THR A 19 -15.35 12.18 -23.30
CA THR A 19 -14.59 10.96 -23.01
C THR A 19 -14.92 10.43 -21.61
N LYS A 20 -14.59 9.16 -21.33
CA LYS A 20 -14.67 8.63 -19.96
C LYS A 20 -13.89 9.48 -18.95
N ASP A 21 -12.77 10.07 -19.35
CA ASP A 21 -11.93 10.86 -18.46
C ASP A 21 -12.60 12.20 -18.07
N GLN A 22 -13.32 12.83 -19.00
CA GLN A 22 -14.15 13.99 -18.70
C GLN A 22 -15.38 13.58 -17.87
N PHE A 23 -16.05 12.49 -18.24
CA PHE A 23 -17.26 12.02 -17.58
C PHE A 23 -17.10 11.81 -16.07
N TYR A 24 -16.05 11.11 -15.60
CA TYR A 24 -15.91 10.89 -14.15
C TYR A 24 -15.67 12.18 -13.38
N ARG A 25 -15.05 13.20 -14.01
CA ARG A 25 -14.84 14.53 -13.40
C ARG A 25 -16.16 15.28 -13.27
N VAL A 26 -16.93 15.34 -14.35
CA VAL A 26 -18.26 15.98 -14.40
C VAL A 26 -19.23 15.31 -13.41
N ALA A 27 -19.20 13.97 -13.36
CA ALA A 27 -20.07 13.18 -12.50
C ALA A 27 -19.59 13.07 -11.04
N ARG A 28 -18.36 13.50 -10.75
CA ARG A 28 -17.72 13.39 -9.42
C ARG A 28 -17.70 11.96 -8.88
N ILE A 29 -17.32 11.01 -9.72
CA ILE A 29 -17.20 9.58 -9.37
C ILE A 29 -15.79 9.07 -9.65
N ASN A 30 -15.44 7.92 -9.11
CA ASN A 30 -14.13 7.34 -9.37
C ASN A 30 -14.03 6.78 -10.82
N LYS A 31 -12.80 6.69 -11.35
CA LYS A 31 -12.53 6.22 -12.73
C LYS A 31 -13.03 4.79 -13.01
N GLN A 32 -13.14 3.95 -11.99
CA GLN A 32 -13.56 2.56 -12.06
C GLN A 32 -15.09 2.43 -12.06
N HIS A 33 -15.79 3.30 -11.32
CA HIS A 33 -17.24 3.42 -11.29
C HIS A 33 -17.74 3.97 -12.62
N ALA A 34 -17.06 5.00 -13.16
CA ALA A 34 -17.32 5.47 -14.52
C ALA A 34 -17.15 4.34 -15.54
N LYS A 35 -16.14 3.49 -15.39
CA LYS A 35 -15.97 2.30 -16.25
C LYS A 35 -17.12 1.30 -16.09
N TYR A 36 -17.54 1.03 -14.85
CA TYR A 36 -18.66 0.14 -14.56
C TYR A 36 -19.93 0.60 -15.27
N LEU A 37 -20.33 1.86 -15.07
CA LEU A 37 -21.55 2.43 -15.65
C LEU A 37 -21.59 2.30 -17.18
N LEU A 38 -20.44 2.47 -17.83
CA LEU A 38 -20.31 2.39 -19.28
C LEU A 38 -20.25 0.94 -19.79
N ASP A 39 -19.54 0.05 -19.09
CA ASP A 39 -19.46 -1.37 -19.47
C ASP A 39 -20.78 -2.11 -19.18
N SER A 40 -21.53 -1.72 -18.15
CA SER A 40 -22.83 -2.31 -17.82
C SER A 40 -23.99 -1.71 -18.60
N GLY A 41 -23.75 -0.66 -19.40
CA GLY A 41 -24.78 0.02 -20.17
C GLY A 41 -25.73 0.90 -19.35
N LEU A 42 -25.43 1.16 -18.07
CA LEU A 42 -26.23 2.06 -17.23
C LEU A 42 -26.15 3.52 -17.69
N VAL A 43 -25.06 3.87 -18.37
CA VAL A 43 -24.90 5.14 -19.08
C VAL A 43 -24.60 4.79 -20.55
N PRO A 44 -25.48 5.19 -21.49
CA PRO A 44 -25.26 4.93 -22.91
C PRO A 44 -23.92 5.50 -23.38
N CYS A 45 -23.19 4.72 -24.18
CA CYS A 45 -21.94 5.17 -24.78
C CYS A 45 -21.59 4.39 -26.05
N ILE A 46 -20.81 5.03 -26.90
CA ILE A 46 -20.15 4.39 -28.05
C ILE A 46 -18.82 3.83 -27.57
N ASN A 47 -18.67 2.50 -27.62
CA ASN A 47 -17.44 1.81 -27.29
C ASN A 47 -16.72 1.32 -28.55
N THR A 48 -15.58 1.93 -28.86
CA THR A 48 -14.77 1.63 -30.04
C THR A 48 -13.91 0.37 -29.92
N GLY A 49 -13.92 -0.32 -28.77
CA GLY A 49 -13.13 -1.54 -28.52
C GLY A 49 -11.62 -1.33 -28.35
N LYS A 50 -11.12 -0.09 -28.53
CA LYS A 50 -9.69 0.24 -28.40
C LYS A 50 -9.19 0.04 -26.96
N LYS A 51 -7.88 -0.17 -26.81
CA LYS A 51 -7.23 -0.28 -25.48
C LYS A 51 -7.31 1.03 -24.70
N THR A 52 -7.19 2.16 -25.38
CA THR A 52 -7.23 3.51 -24.81
C THR A 52 -8.26 4.37 -25.57
N ARG A 53 -8.79 5.41 -24.90
CA ARG A 53 -9.81 6.31 -25.47
C ARG A 53 -11.01 5.56 -26.07
N LYS A 54 -11.45 4.49 -25.39
CA LYS A 54 -12.42 3.54 -25.95
C LYS A 54 -13.87 4.02 -25.93
N TYR A 55 -14.23 4.88 -24.99
CA TYR A 55 -15.61 5.36 -24.80
C TYR A 55 -15.79 6.80 -25.27
N HIS A 56 -16.90 7.02 -25.94
CA HIS A 56 -17.46 8.33 -26.25
C HIS A 56 -18.91 8.37 -25.77
N ILE A 57 -19.28 9.39 -24.99
CA ILE A 57 -20.56 9.48 -24.29
C ILE A 57 -21.23 10.77 -24.74
N ALA A 58 -22.48 10.71 -25.19
CA ALA A 58 -23.19 11.93 -25.56
C ALA A 58 -23.46 12.77 -24.32
N THR A 59 -23.35 14.09 -24.45
CA THR A 59 -23.48 14.99 -23.30
C THR A 59 -24.89 14.97 -22.72
N HIS A 60 -25.89 14.78 -23.58
CA HIS A 60 -27.26 14.57 -23.17
C HIS A 60 -27.40 13.34 -22.25
N ASP A 61 -26.79 12.20 -22.61
CA ASP A 61 -26.84 10.98 -21.79
C ASP A 61 -26.17 11.16 -20.42
N VAL A 62 -25.11 11.96 -20.36
CA VAL A 62 -24.48 12.34 -19.09
C VAL A 62 -25.42 13.16 -18.24
N ILE A 63 -26.13 14.13 -18.82
CA ILE A 63 -27.10 14.96 -18.09
C ILE A 63 -28.27 14.11 -17.59
N THR A 64 -28.83 13.23 -18.44
CA THR A 64 -29.88 12.29 -18.05
C THR A 64 -29.44 11.42 -16.88
N TYR A 65 -28.23 10.84 -16.94
CA TYR A 65 -27.66 10.06 -15.85
C TYR A 65 -27.54 10.89 -14.56
N LEU A 66 -27.10 12.14 -14.65
CA LEU A 66 -26.90 12.98 -13.47
C LEU A 66 -28.21 13.35 -12.79
N CYS A 67 -29.25 13.65 -13.56
CA CYS A 67 -30.59 13.90 -13.04
C CYS A 67 -31.17 12.61 -12.42
N ASP A 68 -31.21 11.51 -13.17
CA ASP A 68 -31.81 10.25 -12.69
C ASP A 68 -31.06 9.67 -11.49
N ARG A 69 -29.75 9.89 -11.38
CA ARG A 69 -28.98 9.45 -10.20
C ARG A 69 -29.35 10.19 -8.92
N GLU A 70 -29.79 11.45 -9.02
CA GLU A 70 -30.23 12.20 -7.84
C GLU A 70 -31.55 11.66 -7.30
N ASP A 71 -32.44 11.24 -8.19
CA ASP A 71 -33.75 10.68 -7.83
C ASP A 71 -33.65 9.18 -7.48
N ASN A 72 -32.79 8.43 -8.18
CA ASN A 72 -32.65 6.98 -8.09
C ASN A 72 -31.20 6.54 -7.84
N PRO A 73 -30.59 6.88 -6.69
CA PRO A 73 -29.18 6.56 -6.42
C PRO A 73 -28.90 5.05 -6.38
N GLU A 74 -29.87 4.23 -5.94
CA GLU A 74 -29.73 2.77 -5.83
C GLU A 74 -29.48 2.10 -7.19
N LYS A 75 -30.10 2.59 -8.26
CA LYS A 75 -29.94 2.08 -9.63
C LYS A 75 -28.49 2.11 -10.12
N TYR A 76 -27.71 3.06 -9.61
CA TYR A 76 -26.34 3.31 -10.04
C TYR A 76 -25.29 2.87 -9.02
N LYS A 77 -25.72 2.22 -7.93
CA LYS A 77 -24.79 1.61 -6.97
C LYS A 77 -24.07 0.44 -7.62
N VAL A 78 -22.76 0.38 -7.35
CA VAL A 78 -21.98 -0.79 -7.73
C VAL A 78 -22.27 -1.95 -6.77
N PRO A 79 -22.21 -3.21 -7.24
CA PRO A 79 -22.34 -4.37 -6.38
C PRO A 79 -21.33 -4.35 -5.23
N THR A 80 -21.75 -4.88 -4.07
CA THR A 80 -20.86 -5.07 -2.92
C THR A 80 -19.65 -5.88 -3.34
N GLY A 81 -18.45 -5.36 -3.06
CA GLY A 81 -17.21 -6.00 -3.45
C GLY A 81 -16.65 -5.62 -4.83
N PHE A 82 -17.32 -4.76 -5.60
CA PHE A 82 -16.82 -4.33 -6.92
C PHE A 82 -15.46 -3.60 -6.88
N TYR A 83 -15.13 -2.97 -5.75
CA TYR A 83 -13.83 -2.33 -5.51
C TYR A 83 -12.80 -3.27 -4.87
N ILE A 84 -13.21 -4.45 -4.44
CA ILE A 84 -12.33 -5.47 -3.85
C ILE A 84 -11.60 -6.15 -5.01
N GLY A 85 -10.34 -5.79 -5.23
CA GLY A 85 -9.52 -6.45 -6.26
C GLY A 85 -8.45 -5.59 -6.93
N LYS A 86 -8.27 -4.32 -6.55
CA LYS A 86 -7.20 -3.47 -7.12
C LYS A 86 -6.40 -2.65 -6.11
N SER A 87 -6.42 -3.00 -4.84
CA SER A 87 -5.22 -2.77 -4.03
C SER A 87 -4.11 -3.64 -4.62
N GLY A 88 -3.02 -3.06 -5.09
CA GLY A 88 -1.85 -3.83 -5.53
C GLY A 88 -1.47 -4.86 -4.46
N CYS A 89 -1.07 -6.06 -4.91
CA CYS A 89 -0.87 -7.30 -4.13
C CYS A 89 -2.18 -8.05 -3.87
N SER A 90 -2.43 -9.25 -4.38
CA SER A 90 -1.53 -10.33 -4.77
C SER A 90 -2.21 -11.22 -5.82
N LYS A 91 -1.62 -11.36 -7.01
CA LYS A 91 -1.83 -12.59 -7.78
C LYS A 91 -1.18 -13.69 -6.94
N ARG A 92 -1.96 -14.39 -6.12
CA ARG A 92 -1.54 -15.69 -5.60
C ARG A 92 -1.42 -16.56 -6.83
N HIS A 93 -0.18 -16.80 -7.28
CA HIS A 93 0.08 -17.86 -8.23
C HIS A 93 -0.36 -19.16 -7.54
N PRO A 94 -1.32 -19.91 -8.09
CA PRO A 94 -1.75 -21.19 -7.51
C PRO A 94 -0.57 -22.16 -7.34
N ASP A 95 0.47 -21.98 -8.16
CA ASP A 95 1.62 -22.88 -8.26
C ASP A 95 2.81 -22.47 -7.40
N LYS A 96 2.69 -21.41 -6.58
CA LYS A 96 3.76 -21.08 -5.62
C LYS A 96 3.54 -21.87 -4.34
N PRO A 97 4.51 -22.69 -3.90
CA PRO A 97 4.44 -23.33 -2.60
C PRO A 97 4.24 -22.24 -1.53
N ALA A 98 3.43 -22.55 -0.53
CA ALA A 98 3.20 -21.65 0.59
C ALA A 98 4.58 -21.29 1.17
N ALA A 99 4.92 -20.00 1.11
CA ALA A 99 6.26 -19.56 1.48
C ALA A 99 6.41 -19.80 2.99
N GLU A 100 7.41 -20.59 3.36
CA GLU A 100 7.75 -20.87 4.75
C GLU A 100 7.80 -19.57 5.57
N ILE A 101 6.90 -19.45 6.55
CA ILE A 101 6.86 -18.33 7.48
C ILE A 101 7.60 -18.75 8.74
N ILE A 102 8.79 -18.17 8.92
CA ILE A 102 9.61 -18.37 10.11
C ILE A 102 9.27 -17.29 11.14
N ARG A 103 8.77 -17.73 12.30
CA ARG A 103 8.47 -16.89 13.46
C ARG A 103 9.51 -17.09 14.54
N PHE A 104 9.83 -16.01 15.23
CA PHE A 104 10.70 -16.01 16.40
C PHE A 104 9.91 -15.50 17.60
N ASN A 105 9.88 -16.29 18.67
CA ASN A 105 9.12 -16.01 19.88
C ASN A 105 10.08 -15.93 21.07
N PHE A 106 10.83 -14.84 21.16
CA PHE A 106 11.76 -14.65 22.26
C PHE A 106 11.03 -14.22 23.53
N THR A 107 11.42 -14.79 24.66
CA THR A 107 11.04 -14.33 25.99
C THR A 107 11.71 -12.99 26.31
N GLU A 108 11.23 -12.26 27.32
CA GLU A 108 11.84 -10.99 27.75
C GLU A 108 13.36 -11.07 28.08
N PRO A 109 13.87 -12.09 28.79
CA PRO A 109 15.31 -12.22 29.00
C PRO A 109 16.08 -12.46 27.68
N GLU A 110 15.52 -13.21 26.74
CA GLU A 110 16.12 -13.44 25.43
C GLU A 110 16.08 -12.18 24.56
N LYS A 111 15.04 -11.35 24.65
CA LYS A 111 15.03 -10.03 24.00
C LYS A 111 16.14 -9.12 24.53
N THR A 112 16.44 -9.20 25.83
CA THR A 112 17.55 -8.46 26.45
C THR A 112 18.92 -8.96 25.93
N GLY A 113 19.06 -10.28 25.76
CA GLY A 113 20.24 -10.87 25.12
C GLY A 113 20.38 -10.46 23.65
N LEU A 114 19.28 -10.46 22.90
CA LEU A 114 19.23 -10.00 21.50
C LEU A 114 19.57 -8.51 21.39
N TYR A 115 19.10 -7.68 22.32
CA TYR A 115 19.49 -6.27 22.41
C TYR A 115 21.00 -6.13 22.57
N THR A 116 21.61 -6.89 23.49
CA THR A 116 23.06 -6.88 23.73
C THR A 116 23.85 -7.33 22.48
N LEU A 117 23.33 -8.31 21.73
CA LEU A 117 23.92 -8.74 20.47
C LEU A 117 23.89 -7.62 19.42
N TRP A 118 22.76 -6.94 19.26
CA TRP A 118 22.65 -5.80 18.35
C TRP A 118 23.54 -4.64 18.79
N GLU A 119 23.60 -4.34 20.09
CA GLU A 119 24.48 -3.31 20.63
C GLU A 119 25.94 -3.58 20.22
N LYS A 120 26.44 -4.79 20.45
CA LYS A 120 27.79 -5.24 20.03
C LYS A 120 28.02 -5.08 18.53
N LEU A 121 27.04 -5.42 17.69
CA LEU A 121 27.13 -5.28 16.23
C LEU A 121 27.17 -3.81 15.78
N THR A 122 26.69 -2.89 16.61
CA THR A 122 26.67 -1.45 16.30
C THR A 122 27.82 -0.66 16.90
N VAL A 123 28.70 -1.26 17.72
CA VAL A 123 29.78 -0.53 18.43
C VAL A 123 30.69 0.28 17.50
N GLY A 124 30.93 -0.20 16.27
CA GLY A 124 31.77 0.49 15.29
C GLY A 124 31.08 1.59 14.47
N TYR A 125 29.81 1.91 14.75
CA TYR A 125 29.02 2.88 14.00
C TYR A 125 28.78 4.16 14.79
N ASP A 126 28.63 5.28 14.09
CA ASP A 126 28.27 6.57 14.69
C ASP A 126 26.92 6.52 15.40
N ASP A 127 26.69 7.40 16.38
CA ASP A 127 25.41 7.47 17.09
C ASP A 127 24.24 7.92 16.20
N LEU A 128 24.54 8.58 15.08
CA LEU A 128 23.57 9.08 14.12
C LEU A 128 23.82 8.45 12.74
N LEU A 129 22.97 7.51 12.37
CA LEU A 129 23.12 6.72 11.15
C LEU A 129 22.32 7.33 9.99
N THR A 130 22.89 7.27 8.80
CA THR A 130 22.17 7.57 7.56
C THR A 130 21.42 6.33 7.06
N THR A 131 20.39 6.52 6.23
CA THR A 131 19.63 5.39 5.66
C THR A 131 20.50 4.33 4.97
N PRO A 132 21.54 4.67 4.17
CA PRO A 132 22.44 3.67 3.60
C PRO A 132 23.16 2.83 4.65
N VAL A 133 23.64 3.45 5.73
CA VAL A 133 24.34 2.76 6.82
C VAL A 133 23.41 1.79 7.54
N VAL A 134 22.17 2.20 7.83
CA VAL A 134 21.16 1.30 8.43
C VAL A 134 20.79 0.16 7.48
N SER A 135 20.78 0.43 6.17
CA SER A 135 20.53 -0.58 5.13
C SER A 135 21.61 -1.64 5.09
N GLU A 136 22.87 -1.24 5.16
CA GLU A 136 24.02 -2.15 5.26
C GLU A 136 23.97 -2.98 6.55
N LEU A 137 23.81 -2.32 7.70
CA LEU A 137 23.79 -2.96 9.02
C LEU A 137 22.69 -4.01 9.15
N THR A 138 21.48 -3.71 8.68
CA THR A 138 20.30 -4.56 8.88
C THR A 138 19.98 -5.46 7.69
N GLY A 139 20.56 -5.17 6.51
CA GLY A 139 20.26 -5.83 5.24
C GLY A 139 18.90 -5.47 4.62
N TYR A 140 18.14 -4.54 5.21
CA TYR A 140 16.87 -4.08 4.65
C TYR A 140 17.07 -2.92 3.67
N SER A 141 16.20 -2.81 2.67
CA SER A 141 16.28 -1.72 1.70
C SER A 141 16.05 -0.35 2.36
N ALA A 142 16.65 0.69 1.77
CA ALA A 142 16.39 2.09 2.16
C ALA A 142 14.90 2.45 2.15
N GLN A 143 14.12 1.87 1.23
CA GLN A 143 12.67 2.08 1.16
C GLN A 143 11.94 1.49 2.38
N SER A 144 12.35 0.30 2.84
CA SER A 144 11.80 -0.33 4.04
C SER A 144 12.08 0.53 5.27
N ILE A 145 13.33 0.99 5.41
CA ILE A 145 13.76 1.85 6.52
C ILE A 145 12.98 3.16 6.54
N GLN A 146 12.87 3.81 5.37
CA GLN A 146 12.10 5.05 5.23
C GLN A 146 10.61 4.83 5.57
N ARG A 147 10.02 3.71 5.13
CA ARG A 147 8.65 3.34 5.48
C ARG A 147 8.47 3.17 6.98
N TRP A 148 9.39 2.49 7.67
CA TRP A 148 9.33 2.31 9.12
C TRP A 148 9.40 3.65 9.88
N CYS A 149 10.28 4.56 9.43
CA CYS A 149 10.36 5.91 9.97
C CYS A 149 9.07 6.72 9.72
N ASN A 150 8.49 6.61 8.52
CA ASN A 150 7.24 7.29 8.17
C ASN A 150 6.06 6.76 8.98
N GLN A 151 6.03 5.46 9.26
CA GLN A 151 5.01 4.80 10.09
C GLN A 151 5.23 5.02 11.59
N LYS A 152 6.28 5.74 11.99
CA LYS A 152 6.65 5.99 13.39
C LYS A 152 6.87 4.71 14.20
N ILE A 153 7.28 3.64 13.54
CA ILE A 153 7.65 2.38 14.21
C ILE A 153 9.15 2.28 14.47
N LEU A 154 9.96 3.00 13.68
CA LEU A 154 11.38 3.23 13.90
C LEU A 154 11.56 4.73 14.09
N VAL A 155 12.25 5.14 15.15
CA VAL A 155 12.52 6.55 15.43
C VAL A 155 13.57 7.06 14.44
N GLY A 156 13.22 8.11 13.70
CA GLY A 156 14.13 8.78 12.78
C GLY A 156 13.64 10.21 12.54
N PHE A 157 14.57 11.12 12.31
CA PHE A 157 14.29 12.54 12.10
C PHE A 157 15.05 13.06 10.89
N LYS A 158 14.59 14.19 10.34
CA LYS A 158 15.24 14.81 9.19
C LYS A 158 16.09 15.99 9.65
N ILE A 159 17.40 15.92 9.39
CA ILE A 159 18.31 17.06 9.53
C ILE A 159 18.61 17.58 8.13
N ARG A 160 18.27 18.84 7.84
CA ARG A 160 18.54 19.51 6.55
C ARG A 160 18.06 18.70 5.33
N GLY A 161 16.91 18.02 5.46
CA GLY A 161 16.32 17.20 4.41
C GLY A 161 16.79 15.74 4.36
N THR A 162 17.88 15.40 5.06
CA THR A 162 18.42 14.04 5.13
C THR A 162 17.82 13.28 6.32
N LEU A 163 17.35 12.05 6.08
CA LEU A 163 16.87 11.17 7.15
C LEU A 163 18.06 10.62 7.94
N THR A 164 18.02 10.85 9.26
CA THR A 164 19.00 10.41 10.24
C THR A 164 18.29 9.58 11.30
N ILE A 165 18.92 8.48 11.71
CA ILE A 165 18.34 7.47 12.59
C ILE A 165 19.33 7.25 13.75
N PRO A 166 18.93 7.49 15.02
CA PRO A 166 19.78 7.17 16.15
C PRO A 166 20.15 5.69 16.17
N ARG A 167 21.42 5.38 16.40
CA ARG A 167 21.91 3.99 16.52
C ARG A 167 21.13 3.22 17.57
N LEU A 168 20.88 3.83 18.73
CA LEU A 168 20.06 3.28 19.80
C LEU A 168 18.66 2.85 19.31
N ALA A 169 18.01 3.69 18.50
CA ALA A 169 16.69 3.39 17.95
C ALA A 169 16.70 2.19 17.00
N VAL A 170 17.81 1.95 16.28
CA VAL A 170 17.97 0.75 15.45
C VAL A 170 18.11 -0.49 16.34
N VAL A 171 18.94 -0.42 17.39
CA VAL A 171 19.13 -1.55 18.33
C VAL A 171 17.80 -1.92 18.99
N GLU A 172 17.11 -0.95 19.59
CA GLU A 172 15.80 -1.15 20.25
C GLU A 172 14.75 -1.73 19.30
N PHE A 173 14.69 -1.21 18.06
CA PHE A 173 13.75 -1.70 17.06
C PHE A 173 14.06 -3.14 16.66
N MET A 174 15.33 -3.44 16.36
CA MET A 174 15.76 -4.73 15.83
C MET A 174 15.71 -5.86 16.86
N SER A 175 15.86 -5.54 18.15
CA SER A 175 15.66 -6.51 19.24
C SER A 175 14.19 -6.66 19.67
N GLY A 176 13.30 -5.79 19.20
CA GLY A 176 11.89 -5.75 19.60
C GLY A 176 10.97 -6.64 18.77
N ASP A 177 9.75 -6.84 19.29
CA ASP A 177 8.72 -7.70 18.68
C ASP A 177 8.36 -7.30 17.26
N ARG A 178 8.38 -6.00 16.95
CA ARG A 178 8.06 -5.51 15.61
C ARG A 178 9.04 -6.01 14.56
N ALA A 179 10.33 -6.08 14.89
CA ALA A 179 11.34 -6.54 13.95
C ALA A 179 11.36 -8.08 13.85
N THR A 180 11.25 -8.78 14.97
CA THR A 180 11.23 -10.26 15.00
C THR A 180 9.96 -10.83 14.34
N ALA A 181 8.84 -10.10 14.39
CA ALA A 181 7.59 -10.43 13.71
C ALA A 181 7.57 -10.11 12.21
N ILE A 182 8.61 -9.49 11.64
CA ILE A 182 8.66 -9.22 10.19
C ILE A 182 8.59 -10.55 9.43
N VAL A 183 7.56 -10.73 8.59
CA VAL A 183 7.35 -11.97 7.82
C VAL A 183 8.46 -12.19 6.79
N ARG A 184 8.82 -11.14 6.03
CA ARG A 184 9.91 -11.19 5.03
C ARG A 184 11.13 -10.47 5.57
N LYS A 185 11.97 -11.21 6.27
CA LYS A 185 13.23 -10.70 6.82
C LYS A 185 14.27 -10.54 5.72
N SER A 186 15.19 -9.60 5.88
CA SER A 186 16.43 -9.61 5.09
C SER A 186 17.21 -10.87 5.42
N GLN A 187 18.03 -11.37 4.50
CA GLN A 187 18.83 -12.56 4.74
C GLN A 187 19.74 -12.38 5.97
N ARG A 188 20.39 -11.22 6.08
CA ARG A 188 21.23 -10.84 7.22
C ARG A 188 20.50 -10.89 8.56
N HIS A 189 19.29 -10.33 8.62
CA HIS A 189 18.48 -10.36 9.85
C HIS A 189 17.98 -11.78 10.15
N LEU A 190 17.56 -12.53 9.13
CA LEU A 190 17.10 -13.91 9.31
C LEU A 190 18.20 -14.81 9.86
N ASP A 191 19.41 -14.73 9.32
CA ASP A 191 20.53 -15.56 9.74
C ASP A 191 20.96 -15.22 11.17
N LEU A 192 21.00 -13.93 11.52
CA LEU A 192 21.28 -13.49 12.89
C LEU A 192 20.27 -14.06 13.89
N LEU A 193 18.96 -13.99 13.59
CA LEU A 193 17.94 -14.52 14.48
C LEU A 193 17.97 -16.05 14.56
N ARG A 194 18.30 -16.74 13.47
CA ARG A 194 18.47 -18.20 13.48
C ARG A 194 19.62 -18.63 14.37
N THR A 195 20.78 -17.99 14.23
CA THR A 195 21.94 -18.27 15.09
C THR A 195 21.61 -17.97 16.55
N TYR A 196 21.00 -16.82 16.82
CA TYR A 196 20.63 -16.45 18.20
C TYR A 196 19.60 -17.42 18.82
N ALA A 197 18.62 -17.88 18.02
CA ALA A 197 17.59 -18.81 18.49
C ALA A 197 18.12 -20.21 18.83
N GLN A 198 19.31 -20.60 18.33
CA GLN A 198 19.94 -21.88 18.70
C GLN A 198 20.38 -21.91 20.17
N ASP A 199 20.71 -20.75 20.72
CA ASP A 199 21.14 -20.58 22.12
C ASP A 199 19.96 -20.27 23.06
N CYS A 200 18.73 -20.24 22.53
CA CYS A 200 17.49 -19.91 23.25
C CYS A 200 16.69 -21.17 23.63
N HIS A 201 15.55 -20.98 24.30
CA HIS A 201 14.67 -22.09 24.67
C HIS A 201 14.12 -22.87 23.45
N GLU A 202 13.76 -24.13 23.69
CA GLU A 202 13.06 -24.97 22.72
C GLU A 202 11.69 -24.37 22.39
N GLY A 203 11.52 -23.88 21.16
CA GLY A 203 10.31 -23.15 20.73
C GLY A 203 10.55 -21.69 20.35
N ALA A 204 11.75 -21.15 20.58
CA ALA A 204 12.12 -19.79 20.19
C ALA A 204 12.01 -19.55 18.67
N MET A 205 12.10 -20.60 17.85
CA MET A 205 11.87 -20.57 16.41
C MET A 205 10.76 -21.54 16.02
N THR A 206 9.77 -21.05 15.27
CA THR A 206 8.65 -21.86 14.75
C THR A 206 8.52 -21.68 13.24
N ILE A 207 8.36 -22.79 12.53
CA ILE A 207 8.18 -22.84 11.09
C ILE A 207 6.71 -23.17 10.79
N THR A 208 6.05 -22.34 9.98
CA THR A 208 4.69 -22.60 9.49
C THR A 208 4.62 -22.41 7.98
N TYR A 209 3.72 -23.12 7.31
CA TYR A 209 3.48 -23.04 5.87
C TYR A 209 2.24 -22.20 5.54
#